data_AF-A0A2U1QX77-F1
#
_entry.id   AF-A0A2U1QX77-F1
#
_cell.length_a   1.000
_cell.length_b   1.000
_cell.length_c   1.000
_cell.angle_alpha   90.00
_cell.angle_beta   90.00
_cell.angle_gamma   90.00
#
_symmetry.space_group_name_H-M   'P 1'
#
loop_
_entity.id
_entity.type
_entity.pdbx_description
1 polymer ?
#
loop_
_entity_poly.entity_id
_entity_poly.type
_entity_poly.pdbx_seq_one_letter_code
_entity_poly.pdbx_strand_id
1 'polypeptide(L)'
;MDILIYTVIAFACGLVPTLLTLWLNERVKGSVKNTFDKQLEVLKKEHSKEIFQFQSEINHLKSNDSFKFTKLNEIRLKVLAKTHQLLNENLSLLKEYTSPVKIVPNGKTFEESEREFSLKYREAHNKFLKYFNHNSIYLSEEMENLILDYVAKCASIFDTYDAKVQYPKSENIILRDAYTVYKKIPAEIHPLKKGIEVEFRKLLGE
;
A
#
# COMPACT_ATOMS: atom_id res chain seq x y z
N MET A 1 -73.73 -48.88 -58.33
CA MET A 1 -73.48 -47.60 -57.64
C MET A 1 -72.81 -47.81 -56.28
N ASP A 2 -73.06 -48.95 -55.62
CA ASP A 2 -72.59 -49.18 -54.24
C ASP A 2 -71.06 -49.26 -54.08
N ILE A 3 -70.33 -49.86 -55.03
CA ILE A 3 -68.86 -49.99 -54.94
C ILE A 3 -68.15 -48.62 -54.96
N LEU A 4 -68.67 -47.65 -55.73
CA LEU A 4 -68.16 -46.27 -55.78
C LEU A 4 -68.47 -45.51 -54.49
N ILE A 5 -69.61 -45.80 -53.84
CA ILE A 5 -69.99 -45.20 -52.56
C ILE A 5 -69.09 -45.73 -51.44
N TYR A 6 -68.82 -47.03 -51.41
CA TYR A 6 -67.93 -47.64 -50.41
C TYR A 6 -66.46 -47.18 -50.54
N THR A 7 -65.95 -46.96 -51.75
CA THR A 7 -64.59 -46.42 -51.94
C THR A 7 -64.48 -44.95 -51.53
N VAL A 8 -65.49 -44.14 -51.82
CA VAL A 8 -65.54 -42.73 -51.37
C VAL A 8 -65.67 -42.66 -49.84
N ILE A 9 -66.47 -43.53 -49.21
CA ILE A 9 -66.58 -43.61 -47.74
C ILE A 9 -65.26 -44.09 -47.12
N ALA A 10 -64.60 -45.10 -47.69
CA ALA A 10 -63.30 -45.58 -47.20
C ALA A 10 -62.21 -44.49 -47.32
N PHE A 11 -62.22 -43.69 -48.39
CA PHE A 11 -61.29 -42.57 -48.58
C PHE A 11 -61.59 -41.41 -47.61
N ALA A 12 -62.87 -41.07 -47.43
CA ALA A 12 -63.32 -40.03 -46.51
C ALA A 12 -63.08 -40.39 -45.04
N CYS A 13 -63.20 -41.68 -44.67
CA CYS A 13 -62.97 -42.14 -43.30
C CYS A 13 -61.50 -42.51 -43.01
N GLY A 14 -60.67 -42.77 -44.02
CA GLY A 14 -59.26 -43.14 -43.84
C GLY A 14 -58.27 -42.00 -44.04
N LEU A 15 -58.37 -41.30 -45.19
CA LEU A 15 -57.39 -40.29 -45.62
C LEU A 15 -57.66 -38.90 -45.04
N VAL A 16 -58.93 -38.51 -44.92
CA VAL A 16 -59.27 -37.20 -44.34
C VAL A 16 -58.84 -37.12 -42.86
N PRO A 17 -59.13 -38.12 -42.00
CA PRO A 17 -58.75 -38.03 -40.59
C PRO A 17 -57.23 -38.09 -40.38
N THR A 18 -56.51 -38.84 -41.22
CA THR A 18 -55.03 -38.92 -41.17
C THR A 18 -54.38 -37.61 -41.60
N LEU A 19 -54.86 -36.96 -42.67
CA LEU A 19 -54.38 -35.63 -43.07
C LEU A 19 -54.71 -34.56 -42.02
N LEU A 20 -55.89 -34.62 -41.41
CA LEU A 20 -56.32 -33.70 -40.36
C LEU A 20 -55.48 -33.86 -39.09
N THR A 21 -55.18 -35.10 -38.69
CA THR A 21 -54.25 -35.38 -37.58
C THR A 21 -52.83 -34.93 -37.90
N LEU A 22 -52.34 -35.15 -39.12
CA LEU A 22 -51.00 -34.71 -39.54
C LEU A 22 -50.88 -33.18 -39.51
N TRP A 23 -51.88 -32.47 -40.04
CA TRP A 23 -51.95 -31.01 -39.99
C TRP A 23 -52.06 -30.46 -38.57
N LEU A 24 -52.89 -31.05 -37.70
CA LEU A 24 -52.99 -30.68 -36.30
C LEU A 24 -51.67 -30.92 -35.57
N ASN A 25 -51.02 -32.05 -35.81
CA ASN A 25 -49.76 -32.41 -35.15
C ASN A 25 -48.62 -31.47 -35.57
N GLU A 26 -48.58 -31.09 -36.84
CA GLU A 26 -47.59 -30.14 -37.37
C GLU A 26 -47.82 -28.71 -36.84
N ARG A 27 -49.09 -28.28 -36.76
CA ARG A 27 -49.47 -26.99 -36.17
C ARG A 27 -49.19 -26.92 -34.67
N VAL A 28 -49.50 -27.98 -33.92
CA VAL A 28 -49.22 -28.09 -32.49
C VAL A 28 -47.70 -28.13 -32.24
N LYS A 29 -46.94 -28.96 -32.99
CA LYS A 29 -45.47 -28.97 -32.91
C LYS A 29 -44.86 -27.61 -33.23
N GLY A 30 -45.33 -26.93 -34.27
CA GLY A 30 -44.87 -25.59 -34.64
C GLY A 30 -45.14 -24.57 -33.54
N SER A 31 -46.34 -24.60 -32.94
CA SER A 31 -46.71 -23.71 -31.84
C SER A 31 -45.89 -23.98 -30.57
N VAL A 32 -45.68 -25.25 -30.22
CA VAL A 32 -44.88 -25.65 -29.06
C VAL A 32 -43.43 -25.24 -29.26
N LYS A 33 -42.85 -25.52 -30.43
CA LYS A 33 -41.48 -25.14 -30.78
C LYS A 33 -41.28 -23.62 -30.70
N ASN A 34 -42.19 -22.84 -31.30
CA ASN A 34 -42.13 -21.37 -31.24
C ASN A 34 -42.22 -20.84 -29.80
N THR A 35 -43.00 -21.51 -28.94
CA THR A 35 -43.09 -21.15 -27.51
C THR A 35 -41.78 -21.45 -26.78
N PHE A 36 -41.16 -22.60 -27.02
CA PHE A 36 -39.85 -22.94 -26.48
C PHE A 36 -38.75 -22.00 -26.98
N ASP A 37 -38.74 -21.69 -28.28
CA ASP A 37 -37.74 -20.79 -28.88
C ASP A 37 -37.84 -19.38 -28.26
N LYS A 38 -39.07 -18.87 -28.04
CA LYS A 38 -39.29 -17.60 -27.33
C LYS A 38 -38.82 -17.64 -25.88
N GLN A 39 -39.16 -18.70 -25.14
CA GLN A 39 -38.72 -18.86 -23.75
C GLN A 39 -37.19 -18.94 -23.66
N LEU A 40 -36.56 -19.64 -24.60
CA LEU A 40 -35.10 -19.75 -24.70
C LEU A 40 -34.46 -18.38 -24.99
N GLU A 41 -35.04 -17.59 -25.89
CA GLU A 41 -34.57 -16.23 -26.16
C GLU A 41 -34.67 -15.31 -24.95
N VAL A 42 -35.80 -15.34 -24.24
CA VAL A 42 -36.01 -14.56 -23.01
C VAL A 42 -34.96 -14.96 -21.96
N LEU A 43 -34.79 -16.26 -21.72
CA LEU A 43 -33.83 -16.78 -20.75
C LEU A 43 -32.39 -16.39 -21.12
N LYS A 44 -32.01 -16.50 -22.40
CA LYS A 44 -30.69 -16.05 -22.88
C LYS A 44 -30.47 -14.56 -22.65
N LYS A 45 -31.50 -13.73 -22.88
CA LYS A 45 -31.44 -12.28 -22.70
C LYS A 45 -31.34 -11.91 -21.22
N GLU A 46 -32.10 -12.57 -20.35
CA GLU A 46 -32.01 -12.40 -18.90
C GLU A 46 -30.62 -12.78 -18.38
N HIS A 47 -30.11 -13.96 -18.73
CA HIS A 47 -28.75 -14.36 -18.34
C HIS A 47 -27.67 -13.43 -18.91
N SER A 48 -27.81 -12.97 -20.16
CA SER A 48 -26.86 -12.00 -20.73
C SER A 48 -26.86 -10.68 -19.96
N LYS A 49 -28.05 -10.23 -19.52
CA LYS A 49 -28.20 -9.03 -18.69
C LYS A 49 -27.58 -9.23 -17.30
N GLU A 50 -27.82 -10.36 -16.66
CA GLU A 50 -27.22 -10.73 -15.37
C GLU A 50 -25.69 -10.80 -15.47
N ILE A 51 -25.16 -11.45 -16.52
CA ILE A 51 -23.71 -11.52 -16.77
C ILE A 51 -23.12 -10.12 -16.92
N PHE A 52 -23.78 -9.24 -17.67
CA PHE A 52 -23.34 -7.85 -17.82
C PHE A 52 -23.38 -7.08 -16.49
N GLN A 53 -24.41 -7.31 -15.67
CA GLN A 53 -24.52 -6.71 -14.34
C GLN A 53 -23.38 -7.18 -13.43
N PHE A 54 -23.12 -8.48 -13.37
CA PHE A 54 -22.01 -9.04 -12.59
C PHE A 54 -20.65 -8.56 -13.09
N GLN A 55 -20.42 -8.50 -14.41
CA GLN A 55 -19.17 -7.97 -14.96
C GLN A 55 -18.98 -6.48 -14.60
N SER A 56 -20.04 -5.69 -14.67
CA SER A 56 -20.02 -4.28 -14.27
C SER A 56 -19.68 -4.13 -12.78
N GLU A 57 -20.30 -4.94 -11.92
CA GLU A 57 -20.06 -4.93 -10.47
C GLU A 57 -18.62 -5.36 -10.15
N ILE A 58 -18.12 -6.43 -10.77
CA ILE A 58 -16.73 -6.89 -10.64
C ILE A 58 -15.76 -5.79 -11.06
N ASN A 59 -16.00 -5.14 -12.20
CA ASN A 59 -15.14 -4.06 -12.67
C ASN A 59 -15.16 -2.85 -11.74
N HIS A 60 -16.33 -2.50 -11.20
CA HIS A 60 -16.48 -1.44 -10.23
C HIS A 60 -15.71 -1.75 -8.94
N LEU A 61 -15.85 -2.97 -8.39
CA LEU A 61 -15.11 -3.41 -7.20
C LEU A 61 -13.60 -3.40 -7.46
N LYS A 62 -13.15 -3.94 -8.59
CA LYS A 62 -11.74 -3.95 -8.99
C LYS A 62 -11.17 -2.54 -9.11
N SER A 63 -11.93 -1.61 -9.70
CA SER A 63 -11.53 -0.20 -9.82
C SER A 63 -11.39 0.45 -8.44
N ASN A 64 -12.36 0.21 -7.55
CA ASN A 64 -12.33 0.74 -6.19
C ASN A 64 -11.14 0.22 -5.37
N ASP A 65 -10.85 -1.08 -5.45
CA ASP A 65 -9.72 -1.68 -4.74
C ASP A 65 -8.38 -1.21 -5.32
N SER A 66 -8.27 -1.09 -6.64
CA SER A 66 -7.10 -0.50 -7.31
C SER A 66 -6.87 0.95 -6.86
N PHE A 67 -7.93 1.74 -6.74
CA PHE A 67 -7.86 3.11 -6.24
C PHE A 67 -7.37 3.17 -4.79
N LYS A 68 -7.97 2.37 -3.90
CA LYS A 68 -7.56 2.29 -2.48
C LYS A 68 -6.10 1.86 -2.34
N PHE A 69 -5.69 0.83 -3.07
CA PHE A 69 -4.31 0.35 -3.09
C PHE A 69 -3.34 1.45 -3.55
N THR A 70 -3.67 2.11 -4.66
CA THR A 70 -2.85 3.21 -5.20
C THR A 70 -2.71 4.34 -4.18
N LYS A 71 -3.81 4.74 -3.54
CA LYS A 71 -3.80 5.81 -2.54
C LYS A 71 -3.02 5.43 -1.29
N LEU A 72 -3.16 4.20 -0.80
CA LEU A 72 -2.39 3.70 0.33
C LEU A 72 -0.90 3.68 0.02
N ASN A 73 -0.50 3.21 -1.16
CA ASN A 73 0.89 3.23 -1.58
C ASN A 73 1.43 4.65 -1.75
N GLU A 74 0.63 5.58 -2.28
CA GLU A 74 1.01 6.99 -2.37
C GLU A 74 1.32 7.58 -0.98
N ILE A 75 0.50 7.26 0.02
CA ILE A 75 0.71 7.69 1.41
C ILE A 75 1.97 7.05 1.98
N ARG A 76 2.15 5.73 1.81
CA ARG A 76 3.35 5.00 2.26
C ARG A 76 4.62 5.60 1.69
N LEU A 77 4.67 5.89 0.39
CA LEU A 77 5.82 6.52 -0.26
C LEU A 77 6.11 7.92 0.29
N LYS A 78 5.08 8.72 0.56
CA LYS A 78 5.24 10.04 1.20
C LYS A 78 5.81 9.91 2.60
N VAL A 79 5.32 8.95 3.39
CA VAL A 79 5.82 8.68 4.74
C VAL A 79 7.27 8.20 4.71
N LEU A 80 7.61 7.29 3.81
CA LEU A 80 8.98 6.80 3.62
C LEU A 80 9.94 7.94 3.27
N ALA A 81 9.59 8.74 2.26
CA ALA A 81 10.42 9.87 1.83
C ALA A 81 10.64 10.87 2.96
N LYS A 82 9.58 11.20 3.72
CA LYS A 82 9.68 12.15 4.82
C LYS A 82 10.46 11.59 6.02
N THR A 83 10.27 10.31 6.33
CA THR A 83 11.02 9.59 7.36
C THR A 83 12.51 9.59 7.03
N HIS A 84 12.86 9.26 5.77
CA HIS A 84 14.24 9.30 5.29
C HIS A 84 14.85 10.70 5.42
N GLN A 85 14.11 11.75 5.03
CA GLN A 85 14.57 13.14 5.18
C GLN A 85 14.90 13.46 6.64
N LEU A 86 13.99 13.17 7.56
CA LEU A 86 14.15 13.49 8.98
C LEU A 86 15.24 12.67 9.66
N LEU A 87 15.42 11.39 9.28
CA LEU A 87 16.53 10.55 9.74
C LEU A 87 17.88 11.19 9.41
N ASN A 88 18.06 11.64 8.16
CA ASN A 88 19.29 12.28 7.72
C ASN A 88 19.52 13.65 8.38
N GLU A 89 18.47 14.47 8.53
CA GLU A 89 18.52 15.75 9.25
C GLU A 89 18.98 15.53 10.71
N ASN A 90 18.37 14.56 11.40
CA ASN A 90 18.71 14.20 12.77
C ASN A 90 20.16 13.70 12.89
N LEU A 91 20.63 12.88 11.94
CA LEU A 91 22.02 12.41 11.94
C LEU A 91 23.03 13.53 11.71
N SER A 92 22.74 14.44 10.77
CA SER A 92 23.62 15.57 10.47
C SER A 92 23.82 16.43 11.70
N LEU A 93 22.72 16.80 12.36
CA LEU A 93 22.75 17.64 13.55
C LEU A 93 23.43 16.94 14.73
N LEU A 94 23.24 15.62 14.88
CA LEU A 94 23.98 14.84 15.89
C LEU A 94 25.49 14.87 15.62
N LYS A 95 25.90 14.72 14.35
CA LYS A 95 27.32 14.78 13.96
C LYS A 95 27.92 16.16 14.19
N GLU A 96 27.19 17.22 13.87
CA GLU A 96 27.60 18.60 14.12
C GLU A 96 27.77 18.85 15.63
N TYR A 97 26.79 18.44 16.42
CA TYR A 97 26.82 18.61 17.88
C TYR A 97 27.89 17.74 18.56
N THR A 98 28.17 16.54 18.08
CA THR A 98 29.16 15.65 18.71
C THR A 98 30.56 15.75 18.09
N SER A 99 30.73 16.62 17.09
CA SER A 99 32.00 16.76 16.38
C SER A 99 33.11 17.16 17.35
N PRO A 100 34.27 16.48 17.34
CA PRO A 100 35.43 16.90 18.12
C PRO A 100 36.06 18.18 17.59
N VAL A 101 35.79 18.54 16.33
CA VAL A 101 36.30 19.77 15.69
C VAL A 101 35.10 20.66 15.37
N LYS A 102 35.00 21.79 16.07
CA LYS A 102 33.90 22.75 15.91
C LYS A 102 34.46 24.12 15.57
N ILE A 103 33.81 24.76 14.61
CA ILE A 103 34.10 26.15 14.24
C ILE A 103 33.13 27.01 15.04
N VAL A 104 33.65 27.79 15.99
CA VAL A 104 32.86 28.77 16.72
C VAL A 104 32.65 29.98 15.81
N PRO A 105 31.40 30.39 15.52
CA PRO A 105 31.14 31.57 14.70
C PRO A 105 31.70 32.85 15.33
N ASN A 106 32.16 33.79 14.49
CA ASN A 106 32.66 35.09 14.95
C ASN A 106 31.60 35.80 15.81
N GLY A 107 31.99 36.18 17.03
CA GLY A 107 31.12 36.89 17.97
C GLY A 107 30.31 36.01 18.92
N LYS A 108 30.46 34.68 18.89
CA LYS A 108 29.87 33.76 19.88
C LYS A 108 30.93 33.13 20.77
N THR A 109 30.57 32.83 22.01
CA THR A 109 31.39 31.97 22.87
C THR A 109 31.23 30.50 22.48
N PHE A 110 32.19 29.66 22.87
CA PHE A 110 32.08 28.20 22.69
C PHE A 110 30.82 27.65 23.37
N GLU A 111 30.51 28.11 24.59
CA GLU A 111 29.35 27.68 25.37
C GLU A 111 28.02 28.04 24.70
N GLU A 112 27.93 29.25 24.13
CA GLU A 112 26.77 29.67 23.33
C GLU A 112 26.59 28.81 22.09
N SER A 113 27.69 28.52 21.38
CA SER A 113 27.66 27.66 20.20
C SER A 113 27.26 26.22 20.55
N GLU A 114 27.78 25.66 21.65
CA GLU A 114 27.41 24.33 22.15
C GLU A 114 25.93 24.24 22.48
N ARG A 115 25.41 25.26 23.17
CA ARG A 115 23.99 25.33 23.54
C ARG A 115 23.10 25.39 22.31
N GLU A 116 23.49 26.14 21.28
CA GLU A 116 22.76 26.24 20.02
C GLU A 116 22.73 24.89 19.28
N PHE A 117 23.87 24.21 19.15
CA PHE A 117 23.92 22.89 18.51
C PHE A 117 23.10 21.85 19.28
N SER A 118 23.15 21.87 20.61
CA SER A 118 22.35 21.02 21.49
C SER A 118 20.86 21.25 21.27
N LEU A 119 20.42 22.52 21.23
CA LEU A 119 19.03 22.89 20.99
C LEU A 119 18.55 22.42 19.61
N LYS A 120 19.32 22.69 18.56
CA LYS A 120 18.98 22.28 17.18
C LYS A 120 18.78 20.78 17.07
N TYR A 121 19.68 19.99 17.66
CA TYR A 121 19.53 18.54 17.68
C TYR A 121 18.26 18.12 18.43
N ARG A 122 18.02 18.64 19.65
CA ARG A 122 16.82 18.30 20.44
C ARG A 122 15.53 18.60 19.68
N GLU A 123 15.46 19.76 19.03
CA GLU A 123 14.30 20.15 18.21
C GLU A 123 14.09 19.21 17.03
N ALA A 124 15.15 18.89 16.28
CA ALA A 124 15.08 17.97 15.15
C ALA A 124 14.71 16.54 15.59
N HIS A 125 15.27 16.07 16.69
CA HIS A 125 15.00 14.76 17.27
C HIS A 125 13.53 14.65 17.73
N ASN A 126 13.02 15.66 18.42
CA ASN A 126 11.62 15.71 18.86
C ASN A 126 10.65 15.82 17.67
N LYS A 127 10.99 16.64 16.67
CA LYS A 127 10.23 16.75 15.41
C LYS A 127 10.16 15.40 14.70
N PHE A 128 11.27 14.66 14.66
CA PHE A 128 11.31 13.33 14.08
C PHE A 128 10.42 12.35 14.84
N LEU A 129 10.58 12.25 16.17
CA LEU A 129 9.74 11.39 17.02
C LEU A 129 8.25 11.68 16.87
N LYS A 130 7.87 12.97 16.89
CA LYS A 130 6.47 13.37 16.71
C LYS A 130 5.91 12.91 15.37
N TYR A 131 6.68 13.10 14.30
CA TYR A 131 6.30 12.66 12.96
C TYR A 131 6.20 11.13 12.88
N PHE A 132 7.21 10.42 13.37
CA PHE A 132 7.28 8.97 13.35
C PHE A 132 6.11 8.33 14.10
N ASN A 133 5.84 8.76 15.33
CA ASN A 133 4.75 8.21 16.13
C ASN A 133 3.37 8.40 15.50
N HIS A 134 3.16 9.45 14.70
CA HIS A 134 1.90 9.67 13.97
C HIS A 134 1.79 8.83 12.70
N ASN A 135 2.91 8.36 12.14
CA ASN A 135 2.95 7.76 10.81
C ASN A 135 3.52 6.33 10.80
N SER A 136 3.89 5.76 11.95
CA SER A 136 4.48 4.42 12.04
C SER A 136 3.56 3.33 11.51
N ILE A 137 2.24 3.51 11.59
CA ILE A 137 1.23 2.61 10.99
C ILE A 137 1.41 2.35 9.49
N TYR A 138 2.11 3.24 8.78
CA TYR A 138 2.38 3.08 7.35
C TYR A 138 3.67 2.31 7.06
N LEU A 139 4.42 1.94 8.08
CA LEU A 139 5.69 1.20 7.99
C LEU A 139 5.48 -0.26 8.39
N SER A 140 6.40 -1.14 8.00
CA SER A 140 6.43 -2.51 8.51
C SER A 140 6.95 -2.53 9.95
N GLU A 141 6.57 -3.56 10.71
CA GLU A 141 7.05 -3.77 12.08
C GLU A 141 8.58 -3.85 12.15
N GLU A 142 9.22 -4.52 11.18
CA GLU A 142 10.68 -4.59 11.07
C GLU A 142 11.31 -3.20 10.92
N MET A 143 10.73 -2.34 10.07
CA MET A 143 11.21 -0.98 9.84
C MET A 143 10.96 -0.07 11.03
N GLU A 144 9.82 -0.21 11.69
CA GLU A 144 9.51 0.47 12.94
C GLU A 144 10.56 0.16 14.01
N ASN A 145 10.88 -1.12 14.20
CA ASN A 145 11.90 -1.55 15.16
C ASN A 145 13.29 -0.99 14.82
N LEU A 146 13.71 -1.05 13.55
CA LEU A 146 14.99 -0.48 13.11
C LEU A 146 15.07 1.03 13.37
N ILE A 147 13.98 1.76 13.13
CA ILE A 147 13.92 3.21 13.35
C ILE A 147 13.93 3.52 14.85
N LEU A 148 13.20 2.77 15.68
CA LEU A 148 13.20 2.94 17.13
C LEU A 148 14.60 2.70 17.72
N ASP A 149 15.29 1.65 17.27
CA ASP A 149 16.68 1.39 17.66
C ASP A 149 17.60 2.53 17.24
N TYR A 150 17.45 3.02 16.00
CA TYR A 150 18.21 4.17 15.51
C TYR A 150 18.02 5.41 16.40
N VAL A 151 16.77 5.73 16.76
CA VAL A 151 16.43 6.87 17.62
C VAL A 151 17.04 6.71 19.00
N ALA A 152 16.87 5.53 19.61
CA ALA A 152 17.40 5.24 20.94
C ALA A 152 18.93 5.39 20.98
N LYS A 153 19.62 4.92 19.93
CA LYS A 153 21.07 5.09 19.79
C LYS A 153 21.48 6.54 19.59
N CYS A 154 20.77 7.30 18.76
CA CYS A 154 21.02 8.74 18.60
C CYS A 154 20.87 9.49 19.94
N ALA A 155 19.79 9.24 20.68
CA ALA A 155 19.56 9.83 22.00
C ALA A 155 20.66 9.45 23.00
N SER A 156 21.03 8.16 23.07
CA SER A 156 22.11 7.70 23.94
C SER A 156 23.46 8.37 23.64
N ILE A 157 23.80 8.55 22.36
CA ILE A 157 25.02 9.24 21.93
C ILE A 157 24.97 10.71 22.37
N PHE A 158 23.84 11.38 22.14
CA PHE A 158 23.62 12.76 22.57
C PHE A 158 23.78 12.92 24.09
N ASP A 159 23.06 12.12 24.88
CA ASP A 159 23.10 12.18 26.35
C ASP A 159 24.51 11.88 26.88
N THR A 160 25.21 10.92 26.27
CA THR A 160 26.60 10.61 26.64
C THR A 160 27.54 11.79 26.36
N TYR A 161 27.35 12.49 25.24
CA TYR A 161 28.15 13.67 24.91
C TYR A 161 27.84 14.82 25.88
N ASP A 162 26.56 15.14 26.07
CA ASP A 162 26.08 16.24 26.90
C ASP A 162 26.58 16.07 28.35
N ALA A 163 26.47 14.85 28.91
CA ALA A 163 26.97 14.55 30.25
C ALA A 163 28.50 14.64 30.38
N LYS A 164 29.26 14.35 29.31
CA LYS A 164 30.72 14.35 29.35
C LYS A 164 31.32 15.75 29.15
N VAL A 165 30.64 16.63 28.44
CA VAL A 165 31.19 17.93 28.02
C VAL A 165 30.74 19.10 28.92
N GLN A 166 29.70 18.92 29.74
CA GLN A 166 29.13 19.98 30.60
C GLN A 166 29.91 20.36 31.89
N TYR A 167 31.12 19.84 32.13
CA TYR A 167 31.89 20.17 33.34
C TYR A 167 33.23 20.83 33.01
N PRO A 168 33.75 21.73 33.87
CA PRO A 168 35.05 22.34 33.66
C PRO A 168 36.12 21.25 33.62
N LYS A 169 36.67 21.04 32.42
CA LYS A 169 37.69 20.04 32.09
C LYS A 169 38.75 20.73 31.27
N SER A 170 40.00 20.26 31.37
CA SER A 170 41.03 20.68 30.42
C SER A 170 40.62 20.32 29.00
N GLU A 171 40.94 21.17 28.03
CA GLU A 171 40.61 21.02 26.60
C GLU A 171 40.94 19.62 26.04
N ASN A 172 42.10 19.05 26.41
CA ASN A 172 42.51 17.71 26.01
C ASN A 172 41.54 16.60 26.43
N ILE A 173 40.90 16.73 27.61
CA ILE A 173 39.92 15.76 28.11
C ILE A 173 38.61 15.90 27.32
N ILE A 174 38.19 17.13 27.02
CA ILE A 174 36.99 17.41 26.22
C ILE A 174 37.14 16.82 24.82
N LEU A 175 38.27 17.05 24.15
CA LEU A 175 38.56 16.49 22.82
C LEU A 175 38.57 14.96 22.81
N ARG A 176 39.20 14.33 23.80
CA ARG A 176 39.25 12.85 23.92
C ARG A 176 37.85 12.26 24.16
N ASP A 177 37.07 12.89 25.04
CA ASP A 177 35.72 12.45 25.36
C ASP A 177 34.78 12.64 24.16
N ALA A 178 34.87 13.77 23.46
CA ALA A 178 34.14 14.06 22.22
C ALA A 178 34.46 13.03 21.13
N TYR A 179 35.74 12.75 20.86
CA TYR A 179 36.14 11.72 19.90
C TYR A 179 35.60 10.33 20.27
N THR A 180 35.62 10.01 21.57
CA THR A 180 35.12 8.73 22.10
C THR A 180 33.61 8.57 21.93
N VAL A 181 32.85 9.66 21.94
CA VAL A 181 31.41 9.62 21.65
C VAL A 181 31.17 9.63 20.14
N TYR A 182 31.87 10.47 19.40
CA TYR A 182 31.75 10.58 17.94
C TYR A 182 31.99 9.25 17.21
N LYS A 183 32.98 8.46 17.64
CA LYS A 183 33.25 7.13 17.07
C LYS A 183 32.10 6.12 17.23
N LYS A 184 31.15 6.36 18.13
CA LYS A 184 29.94 5.53 18.24
C LYS A 184 29.00 5.73 17.06
N ILE A 185 29.02 6.88 16.39
CA ILE A 185 28.16 7.14 15.23
C ILE A 185 28.42 6.14 14.09
N PRO A 186 29.65 5.96 13.58
CA PRO A 186 29.90 4.96 12.55
C PRO A 186 29.73 3.52 13.04
N ALA A 187 29.94 3.24 14.32
CA ALA A 187 29.85 1.90 14.87
C ALA A 187 28.40 1.44 15.13
N GLU A 188 27.54 2.33 15.65
CA GLU A 188 26.20 2.00 16.11
C GLU A 188 25.11 2.55 15.18
N ILE A 189 25.30 3.74 14.59
CA ILE A 189 24.26 4.40 13.79
C ILE A 189 24.30 4.02 12.31
N HIS A 190 25.50 3.95 11.71
CA HIS A 190 25.61 3.63 10.27
C HIS A 190 25.04 2.24 9.90
N PRO A 191 25.24 1.16 10.70
CA PRO A 191 24.62 -0.13 10.41
C PRO A 191 23.09 -0.05 10.43
N LEU A 192 22.51 0.62 11.43
CA LEU A 192 21.05 0.80 11.54
C LEU A 192 20.51 1.61 10.36
N LYS A 193 21.17 2.72 10.00
CA LYS A 193 20.81 3.51 8.82
C LYS A 193 20.85 2.67 7.55
N LYS A 194 21.87 1.81 7.40
CA LYS A 194 21.98 0.92 6.25
C LYS A 194 20.86 -0.12 6.20
N GLY A 195 20.49 -0.68 7.35
CA GLY A 195 19.33 -1.56 7.48
C GLY A 195 18.02 -0.87 7.06
N ILE A 196 17.78 0.33 7.56
CA ILE A 196 16.61 1.14 7.17
C ILE A 196 16.59 1.41 5.66
N GLU A 197 17.73 1.77 5.06
CA GLU A 197 17.83 2.00 3.62
C GLU A 197 17.55 0.75 2.78
N VAL A 198 17.97 -0.42 3.25
CA VAL A 198 17.66 -1.70 2.57
C VAL A 198 16.16 -1.96 2.59
N GLU A 199 15.51 -1.77 3.74
CA GLU A 199 14.06 -1.92 3.84
C GLU A 199 13.30 -0.89 3.00
N PHE A 200 13.78 0.35 2.92
CA PHE A 200 13.20 1.37 2.01
C PHE A 200 13.29 0.94 0.55
N ARG A 201 14.41 0.34 0.14
CA ARG A 201 14.64 -0.13 -1.25
C ARG A 201 13.76 -1.30 -1.62
N LYS A 202 13.56 -2.26 -0.70
CA LYS A 202 12.61 -3.36 -0.87
C LYS A 202 11.21 -2.86 -1.19
N LEU A 203 10.76 -1.80 -0.52
CA LEU A 203 9.45 -1.18 -0.78
C LEU A 203 9.38 -0.43 -2.11
N LEU A 204 10.51 -0.04 -2.69
CA LEU A 204 10.61 0.57 -4.01
C LEU A 204 10.76 -0.45 -5.15
N GLY A 205 10.95 -1.74 -4.83
CA GLY A 205 11.06 -2.82 -5.80
C GLY A 205 12.48 -3.24 -6.19
N GLU A 206 13.50 -2.84 -5.41
CA GLU A 206 14.86 -3.42 -5.45
C GLU A 206 14.97 -4.63 -4.52
#